data_AF-A0A3D4U1M8-F1
#
_entry.id   AF-A0A3D4U1M8-F1
#
_cell.length_a   1.000
_cell.length_b   1.000
_cell.length_c   1.000
_cell.angle_alpha   90.00
_cell.angle_beta   90.00
_cell.angle_gamma   90.00
#
_symmetry.space_group_name_H-M   'P 1'
#
loop_
_entity.id
_entity.type
_entity.pdbx_description
1 polymer ?
#
loop_
_entity_poly.entity_id
_entity_poly.type
_entity_poly.pdbx_seq_one_letter_code
_entity_poly.pdbx_strand_id
1 'polypeptide(L)'
;MGMIDLSKWYRAAERPVSKWPSMTLGEITGAIICFCLALLLSRVGFFTRPWEDLILSARFFGRGMIKYQEPVIVKIDEESLQAIGSWPWPRSIYADALYQLSQEEPAVVGLDLLFQEPDPENDFILAKALEEVKMPVVLGIELELEFVKRFWSNRLQVWGEKPALFPQAHKGYLNLVQDADGRIRKWPLNVETTRFAFTERVYQLATVESPPAVGDGLIDFAGGADSFPSISFSKLIRGEYPEGFFRGKIVLVGVTASAMDRHDIAVQALGSVPGVYIHAYLIRNLLGQSWLRTLSDWLYTLILLGISLGWTAFLRKRVGRFLYLATSG
;
A
#
# COMPACT_ATOMS: atom_id res chain seq x y z
N MET A 1 -55.28 -54.85 -23.25
CA MET A 1 -54.29 -54.07 -24.01
C MET A 1 -54.78 -52.62 -24.07
N GLY A 2 -54.37 -51.79 -23.11
CA GLY A 2 -54.86 -50.41 -22.99
C GLY A 2 -54.11 -49.50 -23.95
N MET A 3 -54.81 -48.89 -24.89
CA MET A 3 -54.25 -47.86 -25.78
C MET A 3 -53.82 -46.65 -24.95
N ILE A 4 -52.51 -46.38 -24.95
CA ILE A 4 -51.94 -45.16 -24.37
C ILE A 4 -52.43 -44.00 -25.24
N ASP A 5 -53.22 -43.10 -24.64
CA ASP A 5 -53.69 -41.88 -25.29
C ASP A 5 -52.54 -40.86 -25.41
N LEU A 6 -51.86 -40.91 -26.56
CA LEU A 6 -50.75 -40.01 -26.91
C LEU A 6 -51.20 -38.56 -27.16
N SER A 7 -52.50 -38.26 -27.21
CA SER A 7 -53.02 -36.91 -27.47
C SER A 7 -52.75 -35.91 -26.33
N LYS A 8 -52.53 -36.41 -25.10
CA LYS A 8 -52.13 -35.60 -23.95
C LYS A 8 -50.67 -35.11 -24.04
N TRP A 9 -49.79 -35.88 -24.68
CA TRP A 9 -48.40 -35.50 -24.90
C TRP A 9 -48.26 -34.54 -26.09
N TYR A 10 -49.09 -34.72 -27.12
CA TYR A 10 -49.10 -33.82 -28.29
C TYR A 10 -49.50 -32.37 -27.91
N ARG A 11 -50.49 -32.20 -27.02
CA ARG A 11 -50.89 -30.87 -26.51
C ARG A 11 -49.88 -30.21 -25.56
N ALA A 12 -48.91 -30.94 -25.03
CA ALA A 12 -47.84 -30.36 -24.21
C ALA A 12 -46.72 -29.73 -25.07
N ALA A 13 -46.53 -30.20 -26.31
CA ALA A 13 -45.54 -29.68 -27.26
C ALA A 13 -45.97 -28.39 -27.97
N GLU A 14 -47.27 -28.06 -27.96
CA GLU A 14 -47.84 -26.85 -28.57
C GLU A 14 -48.02 -25.69 -27.58
N ARG A 15 -47.47 -25.78 -26.36
CA ARG A 15 -47.37 -24.56 -25.53
C ARG A 15 -46.47 -23.59 -26.30
N PRO A 16 -46.97 -22.40 -26.70
CA PRO A 16 -46.13 -21.45 -27.40
C PRO A 16 -44.90 -21.21 -26.54
N VAL A 17 -43.72 -21.51 -27.08
CA VAL A 17 -42.45 -21.16 -26.44
C VAL A 17 -42.62 -19.70 -26.05
N SER A 18 -42.68 -19.43 -24.74
CA SER A 18 -42.96 -18.08 -24.25
C SER A 18 -41.94 -17.18 -24.92
N LYS A 19 -42.39 -16.33 -25.87
CA LYS A 19 -41.50 -15.47 -26.63
C LYS A 19 -40.72 -14.68 -25.59
N TRP A 20 -39.41 -14.89 -25.56
CA TRP A 20 -38.54 -14.11 -24.69
C TRP A 20 -38.90 -12.64 -24.93
N PRO A 21 -39.16 -11.85 -23.88
CA PRO A 21 -39.68 -10.50 -24.06
C PRO A 21 -38.71 -9.69 -24.94
N SER A 22 -39.06 -9.47 -26.20
CA SER A 22 -38.20 -8.76 -27.15
C SER A 22 -37.88 -7.37 -26.61
N MET A 23 -36.59 -7.02 -26.54
CA MET A 23 -36.19 -5.69 -26.12
C MET A 23 -36.59 -4.68 -27.21
N THR A 24 -37.15 -3.55 -26.79
CA THR A 24 -37.42 -2.41 -27.65
C THR A 24 -36.12 -1.71 -28.04
N LEU A 25 -36.12 -0.99 -29.18
CA LEU A 25 -34.95 -0.24 -29.64
C LEU A 25 -34.44 0.75 -28.58
N GLY A 26 -35.35 1.37 -27.82
CA GLY A 26 -35.01 2.28 -26.71
C GLY A 26 -34.34 1.59 -25.52
N GLU A 27 -34.69 0.34 -25.22
CA GLU A 27 -34.04 -0.45 -24.17
C GLU A 27 -32.62 -0.86 -24.60
N ILE A 28 -32.43 -1.19 -25.88
CA ILE A 28 -31.12 -1.51 -26.44
C ILE A 28 -30.20 -0.28 -26.41
N THR A 29 -30.69 0.89 -26.86
CA THR A 29 -29.91 2.13 -26.82
C THR A 29 -29.59 2.57 -25.38
N GLY A 30 -30.53 2.45 -24.46
CA GLY A 30 -30.31 2.73 -23.03
C GLY A 30 -29.25 1.81 -22.41
N ALA A 31 -29.31 0.50 -22.69
CA ALA A 31 -28.31 -0.46 -22.23
C ALA A 31 -26.91 -0.15 -22.78
N ILE A 32 -26.81 0.21 -24.07
CA ILE A 32 -25.54 0.62 -24.71
C ILE A 32 -24.99 1.88 -24.04
N ILE A 33 -25.83 2.91 -23.79
CA ILE A 33 -25.39 4.14 -23.14
C ILE A 33 -24.90 3.85 -21.71
N CYS A 34 -25.63 3.05 -20.93
CA CYS A 34 -25.18 2.66 -19.60
C CYS A 34 -23.87 1.87 -19.64
N PHE A 35 -23.70 0.96 -20.60
CA PHE A 35 -22.46 0.21 -20.76
C PHE A 35 -21.28 1.10 -21.18
N CYS A 36 -21.49 2.03 -22.11
CA CYS A 36 -20.48 3.00 -22.51
C CYS A 36 -20.09 3.92 -21.34
N LEU A 37 -21.07 4.36 -20.54
CA LEU A 37 -20.81 5.15 -19.34
C LEU A 37 -20.05 4.33 -18.28
N ALA A 38 -20.44 3.08 -18.07
CA ALA A 38 -19.73 2.14 -17.19
C ALA A 38 -18.27 1.95 -17.62
N LEU A 39 -18.02 1.71 -18.91
CA LEU A 39 -16.68 1.61 -19.47
C LEU A 39 -15.90 2.93 -19.29
N LEU A 40 -16.54 4.08 -19.49
CA LEU A 40 -15.90 5.37 -19.25
C LEU A 40 -15.51 5.53 -17.77
N LEU A 41 -16.43 5.22 -16.85
CA LEU A 41 -16.23 5.30 -15.40
C LEU A 41 -15.15 4.33 -14.91
N SER A 42 -15.03 3.14 -15.50
CA SER A 42 -13.95 2.19 -15.17
C SER A 42 -12.59 2.71 -15.64
N ARG A 43 -12.50 3.31 -16.84
CA ARG A 43 -11.25 3.88 -17.37
C ARG A 43 -10.72 5.06 -16.58
N VAL A 44 -11.58 5.82 -15.93
CA VAL A 44 -11.18 6.94 -15.06
C VAL A 44 -10.98 6.52 -13.59
N GLY A 45 -11.07 5.23 -13.28
CA GLY A 45 -10.86 4.70 -11.94
C GLY A 45 -11.93 5.15 -10.92
N PHE A 46 -13.13 5.51 -11.39
CA PHE A 46 -14.18 6.06 -10.52
C PHE A 46 -14.56 5.11 -9.37
N PHE A 47 -14.63 3.82 -9.68
CA PHE A 47 -14.97 2.80 -8.68
C PHE A 47 -13.75 2.11 -8.07
N THR A 48 -12.58 2.13 -8.72
CA THR A 48 -11.43 1.33 -8.30
C THR A 48 -10.95 1.73 -6.91
N ARG A 49 -10.85 3.03 -6.61
CA ARG A 49 -10.35 3.50 -5.30
C ARG A 49 -11.29 3.17 -4.13
N PRO A 50 -12.61 3.44 -4.20
CA PRO A 50 -13.53 2.97 -3.16
C PRO A 50 -13.45 1.45 -2.91
N TRP A 51 -13.26 0.66 -3.96
CA TRP A 51 -13.08 -0.79 -3.83
C TRP A 51 -11.76 -1.16 -3.13
N GLU A 52 -10.65 -0.52 -3.50
CA GLU A 52 -9.35 -0.70 -2.83
C GLU A 52 -9.46 -0.32 -1.35
N ASP A 53 -10.03 0.84 -1.01
CA ASP A 53 -10.25 1.27 0.38
C ASP A 53 -11.09 0.27 1.17
N LEU A 54 -12.15 -0.26 0.55
CA LEU A 54 -13.01 -1.27 1.17
C LEU A 54 -12.25 -2.56 1.43
N ILE A 55 -11.48 -3.07 0.47
CA ILE A 55 -10.70 -4.32 0.63
C ILE A 55 -9.64 -4.15 1.71
N LEU A 56 -8.89 -3.04 1.69
CA LEU A 56 -7.88 -2.74 2.70
C LEU A 56 -8.51 -2.66 4.10
N SER A 57 -9.63 -1.94 4.23
CA SER A 57 -10.35 -1.81 5.50
C SER A 57 -10.92 -3.16 5.97
N ALA A 58 -11.57 -3.92 5.09
CA ALA A 58 -12.12 -5.23 5.42
C ALA A 58 -11.02 -6.20 5.85
N ARG A 59 -9.85 -6.17 5.18
CA ARG A 59 -8.71 -6.99 5.56
C ARG A 59 -8.16 -6.62 6.93
N PHE A 60 -8.02 -5.32 7.19
CA PHE A 60 -7.56 -4.78 8.47
C PHE A 60 -8.46 -5.23 9.62
N PHE A 61 -9.78 -5.00 9.52
CA PHE A 61 -10.72 -5.36 10.59
C PHE A 61 -10.92 -6.88 10.73
N GLY A 62 -10.77 -7.63 9.63
CA GLY A 62 -11.01 -9.07 9.62
C GLY A 62 -9.92 -9.92 10.29
N ARG A 63 -8.69 -9.41 10.49
CA ARG A 63 -7.58 -10.20 11.06
C ARG A 63 -7.46 -10.16 12.59
N GLY A 64 -8.11 -9.21 13.27
CA GLY A 64 -7.98 -9.05 14.71
C GLY A 64 -6.61 -8.52 15.15
N MET A 65 -6.26 -8.70 16.42
CA MET A 65 -4.99 -8.22 16.97
C MET A 65 -3.81 -9.08 16.50
N ILE A 66 -2.84 -8.44 15.84
CA ILE A 66 -1.60 -9.07 15.38
C ILE A 66 -0.44 -8.53 16.21
N LYS A 67 0.51 -9.40 16.55
CA LYS A 67 1.81 -9.03 17.10
C LYS A 67 2.89 -9.64 16.24
N TYR A 68 3.66 -8.79 15.57
CA TYR A 68 4.81 -9.17 14.78
C TYR A 68 6.03 -9.36 15.69
N GLN A 69 6.99 -10.15 15.23
CA GLN A 69 8.29 -10.36 15.92
C GLN A 69 9.44 -9.52 15.30
N GLU A 70 9.19 -8.97 14.11
CA GLU A 70 10.09 -8.20 13.25
C GLU A 70 9.25 -7.44 12.20
N PRO A 71 9.78 -6.42 11.51
CA PRO A 71 10.95 -5.66 11.91
C PRO A 71 10.76 -5.02 13.29
N VAL A 72 11.87 -4.77 13.97
CA VAL A 72 11.92 -4.02 15.23
C VAL A 72 12.08 -2.54 14.90
N ILE A 73 11.32 -1.68 15.57
CA ILE A 73 11.35 -0.24 15.32
C ILE A 73 12.03 0.48 16.49
N VAL A 74 13.08 1.23 16.18
CA VAL A 74 13.71 2.19 17.09
C VAL A 74 13.13 3.57 16.76
N LYS A 75 12.35 4.08 17.69
CA LYS A 75 11.52 5.27 17.52
C LYS A 75 12.27 6.54 17.93
N ILE A 76 12.40 7.50 17.04
CA ILE A 76 12.68 8.89 17.43
C ILE A 76 11.34 9.52 17.80
N ASP A 77 10.94 9.31 19.05
CA ASP A 77 9.68 9.75 19.66
C ASP A 77 9.89 10.84 20.71
N GLU A 78 8.80 11.30 21.33
CA GLU A 78 8.82 12.34 22.36
C GLU A 78 9.71 11.97 23.55
N GLU A 79 9.74 10.70 23.96
CA GLU A 79 10.63 10.21 25.01
C GLU A 79 12.10 10.43 24.63
N SER A 80 12.44 10.16 23.37
CA SER A 80 13.79 10.34 22.86
C SER A 80 14.16 11.82 22.71
N LEU A 81 13.24 12.65 22.23
CA LEU A 81 13.43 14.10 22.11
C LEU A 81 13.62 14.77 23.48
N GLN A 82 12.89 14.30 24.51
CA GLN A 82 13.04 14.80 25.88
C GLN A 82 14.38 14.38 26.50
N ALA A 83 14.86 13.17 26.21
CA ALA A 83 16.08 12.64 26.80
C ALA A 83 17.36 13.12 26.11
N ILE A 84 17.34 13.30 24.78
CA ILE A 84 18.54 13.59 23.97
C ILE A 84 18.57 15.07 23.56
N GLY A 85 17.41 15.65 23.25
CA GLY A 85 17.27 17.01 22.74
C GLY A 85 16.52 17.08 21.42
N SER A 86 16.40 18.29 20.87
CA SER A 86 15.65 18.56 19.65
C SER A 86 16.28 17.89 18.42
N TRP A 87 15.44 17.28 17.58
CA TRP A 87 15.82 16.75 16.28
C TRP A 87 15.83 17.89 15.22
N PRO A 88 16.70 17.85 14.19
CA PRO A 88 17.67 16.80 13.84
C PRO A 88 18.90 16.76 14.74
N TRP A 89 19.33 15.56 15.10
CA TRP A 89 20.52 15.33 15.93
C TRP A 89 21.83 15.31 15.12
N PRO A 90 22.98 15.58 15.76
CA PRO A 90 24.30 15.40 15.18
C PRO A 90 24.55 13.94 14.76
N ARG A 91 25.40 13.74 13.74
CA ARG A 91 25.67 12.40 13.17
C ARG A 91 26.31 11.43 14.17
N SER A 92 27.00 11.95 15.19
CA SER A 92 27.56 11.17 16.30
C SER A 92 26.51 10.38 17.07
N ILE A 93 25.29 10.91 17.25
CA ILE A 93 24.21 10.20 17.95
C ILE A 93 23.77 8.93 17.20
N TYR A 94 23.71 9.00 15.87
CA TYR A 94 23.39 7.83 15.04
C TYR A 94 24.57 6.84 14.99
N ALA A 95 25.81 7.32 15.00
CA ALA A 95 26.99 6.48 15.10
C ALA A 95 26.98 5.65 16.40
N ASP A 96 26.68 6.28 17.55
CA ASP A 96 26.58 5.59 18.84
C ASP A 96 25.47 4.52 18.82
N ALA A 97 24.32 4.83 18.23
CA ALA A 97 23.24 3.85 18.04
C ALA A 97 23.69 2.65 17.19
N LEU A 98 24.44 2.89 16.11
CA LEU A 98 24.97 1.82 15.27
C LEU A 98 25.97 0.94 16.04
N TYR A 99 26.87 1.52 16.85
CA TYR A 99 27.78 0.72 17.67
C TYR A 99 27.03 -0.14 18.70
N GLN A 100 26.00 0.42 19.36
CA GLN A 100 25.15 -0.34 20.29
C GLN A 100 24.42 -1.48 19.58
N LEU A 101 23.77 -1.21 18.44
CA LEU A 101 23.10 -2.24 17.65
C LEU A 101 24.08 -3.30 17.15
N SER A 102 25.33 -2.94 16.84
CA SER A 102 26.34 -3.90 16.37
C SER A 102 26.71 -4.94 17.42
N GLN A 103 26.52 -4.67 18.72
CA GLN A 103 26.72 -5.67 19.79
C GLN A 103 25.58 -6.69 19.85
N GLU A 104 24.40 -6.33 19.34
CA GLU A 104 23.21 -7.17 19.38
C GLU A 104 23.04 -8.04 18.12
N GLU A 105 23.89 -7.83 17.10
CA GLU A 105 23.93 -8.61 15.86
C GLU A 105 22.56 -8.71 15.13
N PRO A 106 21.91 -7.58 14.79
CA PRO A 106 20.74 -7.60 13.91
C PRO A 106 21.14 -8.05 12.51
N ALA A 107 20.17 -8.57 11.76
CA ALA A 107 20.40 -9.00 10.38
C ALA A 107 20.69 -7.82 9.45
N VAL A 108 20.03 -6.68 9.67
CA VAL A 108 20.21 -5.42 8.93
C VAL A 108 19.64 -4.26 9.75
N VAL A 109 20.23 -3.08 9.58
CA VAL A 109 19.67 -1.82 10.11
C VAL A 109 19.29 -0.91 8.94
N GLY A 110 18.04 -0.48 8.88
CA GLY A 110 17.58 0.58 7.99
C GLY A 110 17.43 1.88 8.76
N LEU A 111 18.10 2.94 8.31
CA LEU A 111 17.90 4.30 8.79
C LEU A 111 16.93 5.03 7.86
N ASP A 112 15.67 5.12 8.28
CA ASP A 112 14.62 5.92 7.65
C ASP A 112 14.81 7.40 8.02
N LEU A 113 15.92 7.95 7.52
CA LEU A 113 16.40 9.31 7.78
C LEU A 113 17.13 9.84 6.54
N LEU A 114 16.99 11.14 6.30
CA LEU A 114 17.62 11.81 5.17
C LEU A 114 18.81 12.65 5.64
N PHE A 115 20.00 12.22 5.29
CA PHE A 115 21.24 12.98 5.50
C PHE A 115 21.55 13.80 4.24
N GLN A 116 20.85 14.93 4.07
CA GLN A 116 21.00 15.81 2.89
C GLN A 116 21.94 16.99 3.14
N GLU A 117 21.88 17.58 4.33
CA GLU A 117 22.73 18.71 4.72
C GLU A 117 24.05 18.21 5.32
N PRO A 118 25.22 18.68 4.83
CA PRO A 118 26.51 18.34 5.42
C PRO A 118 26.61 18.78 6.88
N ASP A 119 27.22 17.93 7.70
CA ASP A 119 27.60 18.22 9.09
C ASP A 119 29.10 17.88 9.22
N PRO A 120 30.01 18.78 8.79
CA PRO A 120 31.43 18.46 8.68
C PRO A 120 32.09 17.97 9.97
N GLU A 121 31.53 18.35 11.13
CA GLU A 121 32.03 17.96 12.44
C GLU A 121 31.64 16.52 12.82
N ASN A 122 30.53 16.00 12.29
CA ASN A 122 30.03 14.68 12.69
C ASN A 122 29.90 13.68 11.52
N ASP A 123 29.96 14.12 10.26
CA ASP A 123 29.83 13.25 9.09
C ASP A 123 30.94 12.19 9.08
N PHE A 124 32.17 12.54 9.46
CA PHE A 124 33.26 11.56 9.55
C PHE A 124 32.99 10.49 10.63
N ILE A 125 32.29 10.85 11.71
CA ILE A 125 31.98 9.93 12.82
C ILE A 125 30.99 8.87 12.35
N LEU A 126 29.93 9.29 11.66
CA LEU A 126 28.95 8.35 11.09
C LEU A 126 29.54 7.55 9.94
N ALA A 127 30.35 8.15 9.06
CA ALA A 127 31.04 7.43 7.99
C ALA A 127 31.91 6.30 8.56
N LYS A 128 32.69 6.60 9.60
CA LYS A 128 33.50 5.60 10.30
C LYS A 128 32.65 4.49 10.93
N ALA A 129 31.55 4.84 11.60
CA ALA A 129 30.65 3.84 12.18
C ALA A 129 30.06 2.91 11.11
N LEU A 130 29.65 3.44 9.96
CA LEU A 130 29.13 2.66 8.83
C LEU A 130 30.15 1.65 8.27
N GLU A 131 31.46 1.94 8.39
CA GLU A 131 32.54 1.04 7.97
C GLU A 131 32.89 -0.02 9.04
N GLU A 132 32.78 0.32 10.32
CA GLU A 132 33.22 -0.55 11.43
C GLU A 132 32.16 -1.53 11.94
N VAL A 133 30.87 -1.21 11.79
CA VAL A 133 29.81 -2.09 12.27
C VAL A 133 29.69 -3.37 11.44
N LYS A 134 29.34 -4.47 12.11
CA LYS A 134 29.37 -5.82 11.51
C LYS A 134 28.15 -6.15 10.63
N MET A 135 27.05 -5.44 10.84
CA MET A 135 25.81 -5.65 10.10
C MET A 135 25.68 -4.68 8.92
N PRO A 136 24.97 -5.06 7.85
CA PRO A 136 24.62 -4.12 6.80
C PRO A 136 23.76 -2.97 7.33
N VAL A 137 24.09 -1.74 6.94
CA VAL A 137 23.30 -0.54 7.21
C VAL A 137 22.80 0.07 5.91
N VAL A 138 21.49 0.30 5.81
CA VAL A 138 20.84 0.95 4.66
C VAL A 138 20.46 2.37 5.04
N LEU A 139 20.94 3.34 4.27
CA LEU A 139 20.57 4.75 4.41
C LEU A 139 19.46 5.12 3.44
N GLY A 140 18.56 5.97 3.92
CA GLY A 140 17.55 6.61 3.11
C GLY A 140 18.13 7.65 2.17
N ILE A 141 17.70 7.60 0.91
CA ILE A 141 17.88 8.67 -0.07
C ILE A 141 16.55 8.97 -0.76
N GLU A 142 16.46 10.07 -1.48
CA GLU A 142 15.25 10.44 -2.21
C GLU A 142 15.52 10.58 -3.70
N LEU A 143 14.57 10.11 -4.50
CA LEU A 143 14.41 10.49 -5.89
C LEU A 143 13.75 11.87 -5.98
N GLU A 144 14.19 12.63 -6.98
CA GLU A 144 13.47 13.81 -7.43
C GLU A 144 12.35 13.35 -8.36
N LEU A 145 11.11 13.48 -7.88
CA LEU A 145 9.91 13.03 -8.57
C LEU A 145 9.02 14.21 -8.94
N GLU A 146 8.50 14.22 -10.16
CA GLU A 146 7.47 15.18 -10.58
C GLU A 146 6.28 14.45 -11.22
N PHE A 147 5.07 14.89 -10.87
CA PHE A 147 3.87 14.46 -11.56
C PHE A 147 3.69 15.23 -12.86
N VAL A 148 4.02 14.58 -13.97
CA VAL A 148 3.77 15.16 -15.29
C VAL A 148 2.33 14.90 -15.69
N LYS A 149 1.52 15.96 -15.64
CA LYS A 149 0.12 15.94 -16.10
C LYS A 149 0.07 15.87 -17.62
N ARG A 150 -0.50 14.79 -18.16
CA ARG A 150 -0.93 14.67 -19.56
C ARG A 150 -2.45 14.59 -19.63
N PHE A 151 -2.98 14.90 -20.81
CA PHE A 151 -4.42 15.00 -21.08
C PHE A 151 -5.26 13.77 -20.65
N TRP A 152 -4.65 12.58 -20.60
CA TRP A 152 -5.31 11.32 -20.21
C TRP A 152 -4.53 10.51 -19.15
N SER A 153 -3.45 11.05 -18.58
CA SER A 153 -2.61 10.30 -17.64
C SER A 153 -1.77 11.24 -16.78
N ASN A 154 -1.65 10.94 -15.49
CA ASN A 154 -0.54 11.46 -14.70
C ASN A 154 0.54 10.40 -14.68
N ARG A 155 1.76 10.75 -15.05
CA ARG A 155 2.91 9.87 -14.90
C ARG A 155 3.87 10.48 -13.89
N LEU A 156 4.36 9.65 -12.99
CA LEU A 156 5.46 9.99 -12.12
C LEU A 156 6.73 9.95 -12.98
N GLN A 157 7.39 11.09 -13.13
CA GLN A 157 8.66 11.19 -13.83
C GLN A 157 9.78 11.33 -12.81
N VAL A 158 10.82 10.52 -12.95
CA VAL A 158 12.04 10.60 -12.15
C VAL A 158 13.02 11.52 -12.87
N TRP A 159 13.39 12.63 -12.24
CA TRP A 159 14.34 13.59 -12.79
C TRP A 159 15.78 13.27 -12.42
N GLY A 160 15.99 12.73 -11.23
CA GLY A 160 17.31 12.48 -10.70
C GLY A 160 17.28 11.80 -9.33
N GLU A 161 18.47 11.68 -8.76
CA GLU A 161 18.68 11.21 -7.39
C GLU A 161 19.22 12.40 -6.60
N LYS A 162 18.68 12.64 -5.41
CA LYS A 162 19.27 13.64 -4.53
C LYS A 162 20.67 13.18 -4.09
N PRO A 163 21.62 14.11 -3.88
CA PRO A 163 22.97 13.77 -3.44
C PRO A 163 22.97 12.95 -2.16
N ALA A 164 23.79 11.89 -2.12
CA ALA A 164 24.00 11.08 -0.93
C ALA A 164 25.34 11.42 -0.28
N LEU A 165 25.32 11.87 0.97
CA LEU A 165 26.53 12.24 1.72
C LEU A 165 27.46 11.04 1.98
N PHE A 166 26.90 9.83 2.07
CA PHE A 166 27.64 8.59 2.36
C PHE A 166 27.59 7.63 1.16
N PRO A 167 28.40 7.87 0.11
CA PRO A 167 28.27 7.12 -1.14
C PRO A 167 28.62 5.63 -1.02
N GLN A 168 29.44 5.25 -0.03
CA GLN A 168 29.89 3.88 0.21
C GLN A 168 28.86 3.02 0.96
N ALA A 169 27.92 3.65 1.68
CA ALA A 169 26.88 2.94 2.41
C ALA A 169 25.86 2.32 1.45
N HIS A 170 25.19 1.25 1.91
CA HIS A 170 24.02 0.78 1.18
C HIS A 170 22.93 1.85 1.22
N LYS A 171 22.22 2.01 0.10
CA LYS A 171 21.22 3.06 -0.09
C LYS A 171 19.93 2.46 -0.62
N GLY A 172 18.82 3.06 -0.25
CA GLY A 172 17.55 2.81 -0.92
C GLY A 172 16.62 4.01 -0.82
N TYR A 173 15.71 4.11 -1.78
CA TYR A 173 14.86 5.29 -1.92
C TYR A 173 13.69 5.25 -0.93
N LEU A 174 13.54 6.29 -0.11
CA LEU A 174 12.47 6.45 0.87
C LEU A 174 11.17 6.97 0.28
N ASN A 175 11.14 7.22 -1.04
CA ASN A 175 9.96 7.75 -1.70
C ASN A 175 8.74 6.85 -1.45
N LEU A 176 7.71 7.41 -0.81
CA LEU A 176 6.40 6.82 -0.69
C LEU A 176 5.46 7.46 -1.71
N VAL A 177 4.96 6.67 -2.66
CA VAL A 177 4.07 7.17 -3.71
C VAL A 177 2.65 7.22 -3.17
N GLN A 178 2.09 8.42 -3.20
CA GLN A 178 0.70 8.69 -2.85
C GLN A 178 -0.17 8.65 -4.12
N ASP A 179 -1.38 8.13 -3.98
CA ASP A 179 -2.40 8.24 -5.01
C ASP A 179 -2.88 9.71 -5.14
N ALA A 180 -3.69 10.00 -6.16
CA ALA A 180 -4.15 11.36 -6.43
C ALA A 180 -5.04 11.98 -5.31
N ASP A 181 -5.45 11.19 -4.32
CA ASP A 181 -6.15 11.65 -3.12
C ASP A 181 -5.23 11.81 -1.89
N GLY A 182 -3.90 11.71 -2.10
CA GLY A 182 -2.89 11.88 -1.05
C GLY A 182 -2.65 10.65 -0.18
N ARG A 183 -3.37 9.54 -0.43
CA ARG A 183 -3.26 8.33 0.39
C ARG A 183 -2.30 7.32 -0.20
N ILE A 184 -1.58 6.61 0.67
CA ILE A 184 -0.74 5.48 0.28
C ILE A 184 -1.56 4.20 0.33
N ARG A 185 -1.58 3.47 -0.81
CA ARG A 185 -2.26 2.18 -0.96
C ARG A 185 -1.35 1.07 -1.46
N LYS A 186 -0.42 1.43 -2.33
CA LYS A 186 0.35 0.49 -3.16
C LYS A 186 1.83 0.60 -2.85
N TRP A 187 2.55 -0.45 -3.18
CA TRP A 187 3.99 -0.44 -3.17
C TRP A 187 4.54 0.73 -4.00
N PRO A 188 5.45 1.56 -3.45
CA PRO A 188 5.76 2.87 -4.01
C PRO A 188 6.61 2.86 -5.29
N LEU A 189 7.23 1.74 -5.67
CA LEU A 189 8.03 1.69 -6.90
C LEU A 189 7.54 0.60 -7.84
N ASN A 190 6.77 1.03 -8.84
CA ASN A 190 6.49 0.25 -10.02
C ASN A 190 7.40 0.78 -11.13
N VAL A 191 8.67 0.34 -11.18
CA VAL A 191 9.55 0.81 -12.24
C VAL A 191 10.55 -0.25 -12.67
N GLU A 192 10.63 -0.43 -13.99
CA GLU A 192 11.64 -1.09 -14.79
C GLU A 192 13.07 -0.54 -14.54
N THR A 193 13.52 -0.47 -13.29
CA THR A 193 14.80 0.15 -12.91
C THR A 193 15.59 -0.74 -11.96
N THR A 194 16.92 -0.67 -12.08
CA THR A 194 17.90 -1.30 -11.18
C THR A 194 18.00 -0.63 -9.80
N ARG A 195 17.03 0.22 -9.45
CA ARG A 195 17.00 1.10 -8.28
C ARG A 195 16.12 0.49 -7.20
N PHE A 196 16.72 0.06 -6.10
CA PHE A 196 15.96 -0.53 -4.99
C PHE A 196 15.29 0.55 -4.14
N ALA A 197 14.00 0.37 -3.86
CA ALA A 197 13.36 1.09 -2.77
C ALA A 197 14.09 0.78 -1.45
N PHE A 198 13.99 1.68 -0.46
CA PHE A 198 14.58 1.47 0.86
C PHE A 198 14.20 0.12 1.46
N THR A 199 12.89 -0.18 1.47
CA THR A 199 12.38 -1.44 2.00
C THR A 199 12.87 -2.68 1.22
N GLU A 200 12.99 -2.59 -0.11
CA GLU A 200 13.55 -3.67 -0.93
C GLU A 200 15.01 -3.93 -0.61
N ARG A 201 15.81 -2.87 -0.45
CA ARG A 201 17.23 -3.00 -0.11
C ARG A 201 17.42 -3.59 1.27
N VAL A 202 16.62 -3.17 2.24
CA VAL A 202 16.61 -3.76 3.59
C VAL A 202 16.23 -5.24 3.53
N TYR A 203 15.16 -5.59 2.80
CA TYR A 203 14.74 -6.99 2.60
C TYR A 203 15.86 -7.83 1.98
N GLN A 204 16.48 -7.35 0.91
CA GLN A 204 17.52 -8.07 0.18
C GLN A 204 18.73 -8.36 1.07
N LEU A 205 19.15 -7.40 1.89
CA LEU A 205 20.29 -7.59 2.79
C LEU A 205 19.96 -8.51 3.97
N ALA A 206 18.72 -8.46 4.48
CA ALA A 206 18.28 -9.32 5.56
C ALA A 206 18.14 -10.79 5.16
N THR A 207 17.60 -11.04 3.95
CA THR A 207 17.23 -12.38 3.48
C THR A 207 18.25 -12.97 2.52
N VAL A 208 19.12 -12.14 1.94
CA VAL A 208 20.02 -12.49 0.82
C VAL A 208 19.23 -12.88 -0.45
N GLU A 209 17.92 -12.59 -0.51
CA GLU A 209 17.05 -12.86 -1.64
C GLU A 209 16.75 -11.59 -2.44
N SER A 210 16.49 -11.74 -3.74
CA SER A 210 15.94 -10.65 -4.54
C SER A 210 14.49 -10.39 -4.10
N PRO A 211 14.08 -9.12 -3.93
CA PRO A 211 12.70 -8.81 -3.59
C PRO A 211 11.75 -9.28 -4.70
N PRO A 212 10.59 -9.88 -4.34
CA PRO A 212 9.62 -10.33 -5.34
C PRO A 212 9.05 -9.16 -6.13
N ALA A 213 8.72 -9.39 -7.41
CA ALA A 213 8.01 -8.41 -8.21
C ALA A 213 6.56 -8.27 -7.72
N VAL A 214 6.24 -7.11 -7.14
CA VAL A 214 4.92 -6.84 -6.52
C VAL A 214 3.93 -6.21 -7.51
N GLY A 215 4.41 -5.46 -8.51
CA GLY A 215 3.57 -4.71 -9.44
C GLY A 215 2.62 -3.75 -8.70
N ASP A 216 1.35 -3.72 -9.08
CA ASP A 216 0.32 -2.88 -8.46
C ASP A 216 -0.30 -3.50 -7.17
N GLY A 217 0.48 -4.29 -6.44
CA GLY A 217 0.05 -4.89 -5.18
C GLY A 217 -0.30 -3.84 -4.13
N LEU A 218 -1.47 -4.02 -3.49
CA LEU A 218 -1.90 -3.21 -2.37
C LEU A 218 -1.20 -3.66 -1.09
N ILE A 219 -0.82 -2.70 -0.26
CA ILE A 219 -0.16 -2.92 1.01
C ILE A 219 -1.17 -3.48 2.02
N ASP A 220 -0.88 -4.64 2.58
CA ASP A 220 -1.60 -5.21 3.71
C ASP A 220 -1.15 -4.52 5.01
N PHE A 221 -1.90 -3.51 5.44
CA PHE A 221 -1.72 -2.81 6.71
C PHE A 221 -2.26 -3.61 7.92
N ALA A 222 -2.10 -4.94 7.90
CA ALA A 222 -2.67 -5.81 8.90
C ALA A 222 -2.10 -5.53 10.31
N GLY A 223 -2.99 -5.31 11.27
CA GLY A 223 -2.64 -4.86 12.62
C GLY A 223 -2.39 -3.35 12.68
N GLY A 224 -2.27 -2.77 13.88
CA GLY A 224 -1.90 -1.36 14.04
C GLY A 224 -0.39 -1.13 14.20
N ALA A 225 0.03 0.12 14.36
CA ALA A 225 1.42 0.48 14.64
C ALA A 225 1.98 -0.27 15.88
N ASP A 226 1.13 -0.49 16.89
CA ASP A 226 1.44 -1.26 18.10
C ASP A 226 1.66 -2.78 17.85
N SER A 227 1.46 -3.24 16.61
CA SER A 227 1.72 -4.64 16.23
C SER A 227 3.22 -4.92 16.10
N PHE A 228 4.04 -3.89 15.85
CA PHE A 228 5.48 -4.03 15.71
C PHE A 228 6.19 -3.89 17.06
N PRO A 229 7.20 -4.74 17.35
CA PRO A 229 8.05 -4.55 18.51
C PRO A 229 8.81 -3.23 18.34
N SER A 230 8.73 -2.35 19.34
CA SER A 230 9.36 -1.05 19.26
C SER A 230 9.91 -0.56 20.59
N ILE A 231 10.99 0.22 20.53
CA ILE A 231 11.55 0.95 21.67
C ILE A 231 11.89 2.38 21.25
N SER A 232 11.95 3.29 22.21
CA SER A 232 12.45 4.65 21.99
C SER A 232 13.96 4.63 21.73
N PHE A 233 14.45 5.55 20.89
CA PHE A 233 15.86 5.69 20.57
C PHE A 233 16.70 5.95 21.83
N SER A 234 16.17 6.74 22.77
CA SER A 234 16.83 6.94 24.07
C SER A 234 17.06 5.63 24.84
N LYS A 235 16.15 4.67 24.77
CA LYS A 235 16.31 3.34 25.38
C LYS A 235 17.37 2.51 24.68
N LEU A 236 17.49 2.62 23.35
CA LEU A 236 18.58 1.98 22.60
C LEU A 236 19.94 2.46 23.12
N ILE A 237 20.13 3.77 23.21
CA ILE A 237 21.41 4.36 23.64
C ILE A 237 21.73 4.00 25.11
N ARG A 238 20.72 3.89 25.97
CA ARG A 238 20.90 3.48 27.38
C ARG A 238 21.03 1.97 27.59
N GLY A 239 20.85 1.14 26.56
CA GLY A 239 20.82 -0.31 26.71
C GLY A 239 19.58 -0.84 27.44
N GLU A 240 18.46 -0.11 27.41
CA GLU A 240 17.22 -0.41 28.14
C GLU A 240 16.25 -1.23 27.28
N TYR A 241 16.60 -2.48 27.00
CA TYR A 241 15.75 -3.42 26.27
C TYR A 241 16.03 -4.87 26.67
N PRO A 242 15.09 -5.82 26.43
CA PRO A 242 15.31 -7.22 26.76
C PRO A 242 16.49 -7.84 25.98
N GLU A 243 17.15 -8.84 26.56
CA GLU A 243 18.20 -9.59 25.86
C GLU A 243 17.66 -10.23 24.56
N GLY A 244 18.43 -10.16 23.47
CA GLY A 244 18.05 -10.73 22.18
C GLY A 244 16.92 -9.96 21.48
N PHE A 245 16.61 -8.74 21.91
CA PHE A 245 15.55 -7.93 21.32
C PHE A 245 15.81 -7.65 19.83
N PHE A 246 17.07 -7.43 19.44
CA PHE A 246 17.49 -7.12 18.07
C PHE A 246 18.16 -8.28 17.32
N ARG A 247 18.62 -9.32 18.03
CA ARG A 247 19.45 -10.39 17.46
C ARG A 247 18.80 -11.07 16.26
N GLY A 248 19.49 -11.04 15.12
CA GLY A 248 19.05 -11.63 13.86
C GLY A 248 17.82 -10.98 13.24
N LYS A 249 17.36 -9.83 13.74
CA LYS A 249 16.16 -9.16 13.24
C LYS A 249 16.48 -8.02 12.29
N ILE A 250 15.51 -7.67 11.46
CA ILE A 250 15.49 -6.40 10.73
C ILE A 250 15.17 -5.28 11.72
N VAL A 251 16.02 -4.26 11.78
CA VAL A 251 15.82 -3.08 12.63
C VAL A 251 15.60 -1.86 11.77
N LEU A 252 14.55 -1.11 12.04
CA LEU A 252 14.27 0.18 11.40
C LEU A 252 14.40 1.29 12.43
N VAL A 253 15.13 2.35 12.09
CA VAL A 253 15.26 3.55 12.91
C VAL A 253 14.62 4.70 12.15
N GLY A 254 13.66 5.39 12.75
CA GLY A 254 12.96 6.49 12.07
C GLY A 254 12.16 7.37 13.02
N VAL A 255 11.68 8.48 12.46
CA VAL A 255 10.92 9.49 13.22
C VAL A 255 9.49 9.01 13.44
N THR A 256 9.04 9.05 14.71
CA THR A 256 7.66 8.72 15.08
C THR A 256 7.02 9.77 15.97
N ALA A 257 7.77 10.81 16.34
CA ALA A 257 7.26 11.96 17.08
C ALA A 257 6.05 12.59 16.37
N SER A 258 5.15 13.15 17.15
CA SER A 258 3.88 13.72 16.69
C SER A 258 4.12 14.81 15.65
N ALA A 259 3.31 14.79 14.60
CA ALA A 259 3.36 15.73 13.47
C ALA A 259 4.62 15.68 12.58
N MET A 260 5.54 14.73 12.78
CA MET A 260 6.72 14.57 11.91
C MET A 260 6.61 13.32 11.04
N ASP A 261 6.98 13.45 9.76
CA ASP A 261 7.01 12.37 8.76
C ASP A 261 5.76 11.46 8.79
N ARG A 262 4.57 12.07 8.80
CA ARG A 262 3.30 11.34 8.83
C ARG A 262 2.64 11.34 7.47
N HIS A 263 2.10 10.19 7.10
CA HIS A 263 1.47 9.97 5.81
C HIS A 263 0.08 9.39 5.98
N ASP A 264 -0.85 9.84 5.14
CA ASP A 264 -2.19 9.30 5.12
C ASP A 264 -2.21 7.98 4.34
N ILE A 265 -2.91 6.99 4.90
CA ILE A 265 -3.10 5.68 4.26
C ILE A 265 -4.59 5.43 4.02
N ALA A 266 -4.92 4.46 3.17
CA ALA A 266 -6.31 4.13 2.88
C ALA A 266 -7.09 3.51 4.05
N VAL A 267 -6.40 2.94 5.04
CA VAL A 267 -7.04 2.42 6.26
C VAL A 267 -7.24 3.57 7.26
N GLN A 268 -8.40 4.23 7.16
CA GLN A 268 -8.73 5.42 7.96
C GLN A 268 -8.65 5.19 9.47
N ALA A 269 -8.90 3.96 9.94
CA ALA A 269 -8.85 3.61 11.36
C ALA A 269 -7.46 3.78 11.99
N LEU A 270 -6.40 3.74 11.18
CA LEU A 270 -5.02 3.99 11.63
C LEU A 270 -4.64 5.47 11.60
N GLY A 271 -5.48 6.32 11.02
CA GLY A 271 -5.18 7.73 10.80
C GLY A 271 -3.93 7.92 9.94
N SER A 272 -3.25 9.04 10.17
CA SER A 272 -1.95 9.33 9.58
C SER A 272 -0.88 8.47 10.27
N VAL A 273 0.06 7.87 9.56
CA VAL A 273 1.04 6.89 10.09
C VAL A 273 2.47 7.39 9.83
N PRO A 274 3.42 7.26 10.78
CA PRO A 274 4.81 7.63 10.51
C PRO A 274 5.45 6.79 9.40
N GLY A 275 6.31 7.38 8.57
CA GLY A 275 6.93 6.72 7.41
C GLY A 275 7.60 5.39 7.75
N VAL A 276 8.31 5.32 8.87
CA VAL A 276 9.01 4.11 9.33
C VAL A 276 8.06 2.92 9.55
N TYR A 277 6.82 3.15 9.97
CA TYR A 277 5.82 2.10 10.11
C TYR A 277 5.29 1.64 8.76
N ILE A 278 5.20 2.52 7.77
CA ILE A 278 4.85 2.14 6.40
C ILE A 278 5.93 1.21 5.86
N HIS A 279 7.22 1.58 6.01
CA HIS A 279 8.33 0.68 5.68
C HIS A 279 8.27 -0.65 6.43
N ALA A 280 7.84 -0.66 7.69
CA ALA A 280 7.65 -1.89 8.47
C ALA A 280 6.55 -2.80 7.89
N TYR A 281 5.38 -2.25 7.52
CA TYR A 281 4.32 -3.01 6.84
C TYR A 281 4.82 -3.56 5.52
N LEU A 282 5.53 -2.76 4.75
CA LEU A 282 6.08 -3.16 3.46
C LEU A 282 7.07 -4.33 3.60
N ILE A 283 8.00 -4.28 4.57
CA ILE A 283 8.90 -5.40 4.87
C ILE A 283 8.10 -6.64 5.25
N ARG A 284 7.05 -6.50 6.05
CA ARG A 284 6.17 -7.62 6.39
C ARG A 284 5.44 -8.22 5.20
N ASN A 285 5.03 -7.37 4.27
CA ASN A 285 4.38 -7.79 3.04
C ASN A 285 5.36 -8.54 2.11
N LEU A 286 6.62 -8.11 2.05
CA LEU A 286 7.68 -8.82 1.34
C LEU A 286 7.99 -10.19 1.98
N LEU A 287 8.27 -10.21 3.29
CA LEU A 287 8.58 -11.44 4.04
C LEU A 287 7.43 -12.46 3.99
N GLY A 288 6.18 -11.99 4.08
CA GLY A 288 5.00 -12.85 4.12
C GLY A 288 4.34 -13.10 2.77
N GLN A 289 4.84 -12.48 1.69
CA GLN A 289 4.19 -12.45 0.37
C GLN A 289 2.69 -12.11 0.44
N SER A 290 2.32 -11.20 1.34
CA SER A 290 0.92 -10.97 1.75
C SER A 290 0.21 -9.84 1.00
N TRP A 291 0.72 -9.47 -0.18
CA TRP A 291 0.17 -8.40 -1.01
C TRP A 291 -1.27 -8.67 -1.41
N LEU A 292 -2.12 -7.65 -1.27
CA LEU A 292 -3.50 -7.74 -1.69
C LEU A 292 -3.60 -7.40 -3.18
N ARG A 293 -4.36 -8.21 -3.92
CA ARG A 293 -4.51 -8.02 -5.36
C ARG A 293 -5.61 -7.03 -5.65
N THR A 294 -5.34 -6.12 -6.57
CA THR A 294 -6.39 -5.31 -7.20
C THR A 294 -7.27 -6.21 -8.07
N LEU A 295 -8.55 -5.84 -8.21
CA LEU A 295 -9.42 -6.49 -9.19
C LEU A 295 -8.92 -6.13 -10.59
N SER A 296 -8.95 -7.10 -11.50
CA SER A 296 -8.61 -6.84 -12.90
C SER A 296 -9.66 -5.96 -13.58
N ASP A 297 -9.22 -5.14 -14.54
CA ASP A 297 -10.09 -4.23 -15.31
C ASP A 297 -11.28 -4.93 -15.99
N TRP A 298 -11.10 -6.18 -16.43
CA TRP A 298 -12.16 -6.96 -17.03
C TRP A 298 -13.21 -7.41 -16.01
N LEU A 299 -12.82 -7.73 -14.76
CA LEU A 299 -13.76 -8.04 -13.69
C LEU A 299 -14.64 -6.83 -13.39
N TYR A 300 -14.03 -5.64 -13.30
CA TYR A 300 -14.77 -4.40 -13.13
C TYR A 300 -15.77 -4.19 -14.27
N THR A 301 -15.34 -4.44 -15.50
CA THR A 301 -16.21 -4.32 -16.69
C THR A 301 -17.40 -5.27 -16.60
N LEU A 302 -17.21 -6.53 -16.18
CA LEU A 302 -18.30 -7.50 -15.99
C LEU A 302 -19.25 -7.11 -14.85
N ILE A 303 -18.73 -6.62 -13.73
CA ILE A 303 -19.55 -6.15 -12.60
C ILE A 303 -20.41 -4.97 -13.05
N LEU A 304 -19.82 -3.99 -13.74
CA LEU A 304 -20.56 -2.83 -14.23
C LEU A 304 -21.56 -3.19 -15.33
N LEU A 305 -21.23 -4.15 -16.21
CA LEU A 305 -22.17 -4.71 -17.18
C LEU A 305 -23.35 -5.38 -16.46
N GLY A 306 -23.08 -6.20 -15.45
CA GLY A 306 -24.11 -6.86 -14.64
C GLY A 306 -25.03 -5.85 -13.94
N ILE A 307 -24.48 -4.80 -13.35
CA ILE A 307 -25.25 -3.71 -12.72
C ILE A 307 -26.09 -2.99 -13.77
N SER A 308 -25.53 -2.70 -14.95
CA SER A 308 -26.25 -2.02 -16.05
C SER A 308 -27.41 -2.86 -16.58
N LEU A 309 -27.20 -4.16 -16.78
CA LEU A 309 -28.25 -5.11 -17.18
C LEU A 309 -29.32 -5.28 -16.09
N GLY A 310 -28.92 -5.31 -14.82
CA GLY A 310 -29.84 -5.34 -13.68
C GLY A 310 -30.69 -4.06 -13.60
N TRP A 311 -30.07 -2.90 -13.80
CA TRP A 311 -30.74 -1.60 -13.75
C TRP A 311 -31.75 -1.43 -14.90
N THR A 312 -31.37 -1.81 -16.13
CA THR A 312 -32.29 -1.79 -17.28
C THR A 312 -33.47 -2.75 -17.08
N ALA A 313 -33.23 -3.96 -16.56
CA ALA A 313 -34.30 -4.90 -16.23
C ALA A 313 -35.22 -4.39 -15.11
N PHE A 314 -34.69 -3.64 -14.14
CA PHE A 314 -35.47 -3.02 -13.06
C PHE A 314 -36.33 -1.86 -13.58
N LEU A 315 -35.75 -0.96 -14.38
CA LEU A 315 -36.47 0.15 -15.01
C LEU A 315 -37.58 -0.34 -15.94
N ARG A 316 -37.35 -1.43 -16.69
CA ARG A 316 -38.37 -2.06 -17.54
C ARG A 316 -39.70 -2.33 -16.80
N LYS A 317 -39.64 -2.65 -15.51
CA LYS A 317 -40.84 -2.91 -14.69
C LYS A 317 -41.48 -1.66 -14.07
N ARG A 318 -40.81 -0.50 -14.11
CA ARG A 318 -41.21 0.70 -13.36
C ARG A 318 -41.31 2.00 -14.16
N VAL A 319 -40.75 2.09 -15.38
CA VAL A 319 -40.84 3.29 -16.23
C VAL A 319 -42.29 3.71 -16.48
N GLY A 320 -43.20 2.75 -16.67
CA GLY A 320 -44.64 3.04 -16.77
C GLY A 320 -45.24 3.66 -15.51
N ARG A 321 -44.79 3.28 -14.30
CA ARG A 321 -45.25 3.89 -13.03
C ARG A 321 -44.61 5.25 -12.78
N PHE A 322 -43.34 5.43 -13.16
CA PHE A 322 -42.62 6.69 -12.97
C PHE A 322 -43.15 7.78 -13.90
N LEU A 323 -43.43 7.44 -15.17
CA LEU A 323 -44.09 8.35 -16.11
C LEU A 323 -45.55 8.62 -15.73
N TYR A 324 -46.26 7.63 -15.19
CA TYR A 324 -47.61 7.84 -14.65
C TYR A 324 -47.57 8.84 -13.50
N LEU A 325 -46.75 8.61 -12.46
CA LEU A 325 -46.62 9.52 -11.32
C LEU A 325 -46.09 10.92 -11.68
N ALA A 326 -45.32 11.05 -12.76
CA ALA A 326 -44.83 12.34 -13.25
C ALA A 326 -45.85 13.11 -14.10
N THR A 327 -46.90 12.43 -14.59
CA THR A 327 -47.94 13.03 -15.44
C THR A 327 -49.33 13.06 -14.80
N SER A 328 -49.54 12.34 -13.69
CA SER A 328 -50.69 12.47 -12.81
C SER A 328 -50.35 13.33 -11.59
N GLY A 329 -50.35 14.65 -11.82
CA GLY A 329 -50.50 15.67 -10.78
C GLY A 329 -51.96 16.07 -10.65
#